data_AF-A0A161M9E2-F1
#
_entry.id   AF-A0A161M9E2-F1
#
_cell.length_a   1.000
_cell.length_b   1.000
_cell.length_c   1.000
_cell.angle_alpha   90.00
_cell.angle_beta   90.00
_cell.angle_gamma   90.00
#
_symmetry.space_group_name_H-M   'P 1'
#
loop_
_entity.id
_entity.type
_entity.pdbx_description
1 polymer ?
#
loop_
_entity_poly.entity_id
_entity_poly.type
_entity_poly.pdbx_seq_one_letter_code
_entity_poly.pdbx_strand_id
1 'polypeptide(L)'
;MICGMAKGRLKLSQTNSLLKNEFTLPLIEVRPEYTSIIRNVFRDEEPKCTTKREPKLPYSLDGLDEDKYFIPGYAGHVPFGYSKFGETFHNASNSALKDFTFKFNKLKSTEWAPAGTLREHPALVSIPHHIYSEKHGLIPNYGGFVPGIQFRYGKTYGEVTRDAKKWQRGDLSN
;
A
#
# COMPACT_ATOMS: atom_id res chain seq x y z
N MET A 1 -38.10 46.37 23.92
CA MET A 1 -39.40 45.71 23.67
C MET A 1 -39.74 45.89 22.19
N ILE A 2 -39.65 44.82 21.39
CA ILE A 2 -40.80 44.07 20.81
C ILE A 2 -41.53 44.94 19.75
N CYS A 3 -41.23 44.76 18.46
CA CYS A 3 -41.94 43.88 17.50
C CYS A 3 -43.33 44.43 17.10
N GLY A 4 -43.62 44.45 15.80
CA GLY A 4 -44.99 44.61 15.33
C GLY A 4 -45.15 44.84 13.84
N MET A 5 -45.24 43.75 13.09
CA MET A 5 -45.51 43.67 11.64
C MET A 5 -46.78 44.41 11.20
N ALA A 6 -46.80 44.90 9.95
CA ALA A 6 -48.04 45.00 9.18
C ALA A 6 -47.82 44.57 7.71
N LYS A 7 -48.76 43.74 7.26
CA LYS A 7 -48.71 42.89 6.07
C LYS A 7 -49.20 43.65 4.83
N GLY A 8 -48.46 43.55 3.72
CA GLY A 8 -48.97 43.88 2.39
C GLY A 8 -49.46 42.61 1.68
N ARG A 9 -50.75 42.58 1.31
CA ARG A 9 -51.44 41.45 0.67
C ARG A 9 -51.77 41.78 -0.79
N LEU A 10 -51.24 40.92 -1.68
CA LEU A 10 -51.75 40.40 -2.97
C LEU A 10 -52.04 41.30 -4.19
N LYS A 11 -51.34 40.92 -5.28
CA LYS A 11 -51.76 40.58 -6.67
C LYS A 11 -52.51 41.66 -7.48
N LEU A 12 -52.24 41.89 -8.77
CA LEU A 12 -52.03 40.96 -9.90
C LEU A 12 -51.56 41.81 -11.10
N SER A 13 -50.65 41.29 -11.93
CA SER A 13 -50.74 41.55 -13.37
C SER A 13 -50.09 40.38 -14.11
N GLN A 14 -50.95 39.58 -14.74
CA GLN A 14 -50.53 38.66 -15.80
C GLN A 14 -50.06 39.49 -16.99
N THR A 15 -48.85 39.22 -17.47
CA THR A 15 -48.54 39.39 -18.89
C THR A 15 -48.09 38.05 -19.42
N ASN A 16 -49.00 37.43 -20.15
CA ASN A 16 -48.78 36.30 -21.03
C ASN A 16 -47.64 36.60 -22.02
N SER A 17 -46.62 35.74 -22.08
CA SER A 17 -46.09 35.26 -23.36
C SER A 17 -45.22 34.02 -23.11
N LEU A 18 -45.46 33.00 -23.93
CA LEU A 18 -44.78 31.71 -23.89
C LEU A 18 -43.28 31.90 -24.14
N LEU A 19 -42.44 31.26 -23.33
CA LEU A 19 -41.00 31.18 -23.55
C LEU A 19 -40.77 30.51 -24.91
N LYS A 20 -40.15 31.21 -25.86
CA LYS A 20 -39.65 30.60 -27.09
C LYS A 20 -38.48 29.70 -26.69
N ASN A 21 -38.70 28.39 -26.74
CA ASN A 21 -37.60 27.43 -26.68
C ASN A 21 -36.73 27.62 -27.93
N GLU A 22 -35.51 28.09 -27.75
CA GLU A 22 -34.52 28.24 -28.83
C GLU A 22 -33.88 26.90 -29.22
N PHE A 23 -34.61 25.79 -29.11
CA PHE A 23 -34.10 24.51 -29.60
C PHE A 23 -34.38 24.42 -31.10
N THR A 24 -33.52 25.06 -31.88
CA THR A 24 -33.54 24.98 -33.34
C THR A 24 -32.63 23.84 -33.77
N LEU A 25 -33.17 22.62 -33.86
CA LEU A 25 -32.49 21.60 -34.66
C LEU A 25 -32.75 21.92 -36.14
N PRO A 26 -31.72 22.09 -36.98
CA PRO A 26 -31.98 22.12 -38.41
C PRO A 26 -32.55 20.75 -38.82
N LEU A 27 -33.67 20.75 -39.55
CA LEU A 27 -34.16 19.55 -40.22
C LEU A 27 -33.07 19.06 -41.18
N ILE A 28 -32.48 17.90 -40.89
CA ILE A 28 -31.53 17.22 -41.78
C ILE A 28 -32.32 16.19 -42.57
N GLU A 29 -32.77 16.55 -43.76
CA GLU A 29 -32.98 15.59 -44.84
C GLU A 29 -31.80 15.69 -45.80
N VAL A 30 -30.69 15.06 -45.42
CA VAL A 30 -29.58 14.86 -46.37
C VAL A 30 -29.89 13.59 -47.13
N ARG A 31 -30.29 13.77 -48.39
CA ARG A 31 -30.47 12.72 -49.40
C ARG A 31 -29.42 11.61 -49.23
N PRO A 32 -29.80 10.32 -49.12
CA PRO A 32 -28.84 9.24 -48.86
C PRO A 32 -27.81 9.08 -49.99
N GLU A 33 -28.11 9.59 -51.19
CA GLU A 33 -27.25 9.50 -52.38
C GLU A 33 -25.90 10.23 -52.25
N TYR A 34 -25.78 11.20 -51.33
CA TYR A 34 -24.57 12.03 -51.18
C TYR A 34 -23.68 11.63 -49.99
N THR A 35 -24.02 10.55 -49.29
CA THR A 35 -23.27 10.08 -48.10
C THR A 35 -21.97 9.33 -48.44
N SER A 36 -21.63 9.18 -49.72
CA SER A 36 -20.52 8.34 -50.17
C SER A 36 -19.23 9.09 -50.53
N ILE A 37 -19.21 10.43 -50.47
CA ILE A 37 -18.06 11.24 -50.93
C ILE A 37 -17.59 12.25 -49.88
N ILE A 38 -17.30 11.79 -48.67
CA ILE A 38 -16.20 12.34 -47.86
C ILE A 38 -15.50 11.16 -47.18
N ARG A 39 -14.80 10.34 -47.98
CA ARG A 39 -13.83 9.40 -47.43
C ARG A 39 -12.50 10.14 -47.34
N ASN A 40 -12.04 10.33 -46.12
CA ASN A 40 -10.83 11.03 -45.68
C ASN A 40 -11.07 12.47 -45.18
N VAL A 41 -11.98 12.62 -44.21
CA VAL A 41 -11.65 13.56 -43.13
C VAL A 41 -10.50 12.89 -42.38
N PHE A 42 -9.29 13.43 -42.49
CA PHE A 42 -8.26 13.16 -41.50
C PHE A 42 -8.86 13.60 -40.17
N ARG A 43 -9.43 12.66 -39.39
CA ARG A 43 -9.48 12.87 -37.96
C ARG A 43 -8.02 12.88 -37.57
N ASP A 44 -7.49 14.06 -37.32
CA ASP A 44 -6.39 14.17 -36.39
C ASP A 44 -6.97 13.59 -35.09
N GLU A 45 -6.77 12.28 -34.89
CA GLU A 45 -6.91 11.68 -33.58
C GLU A 45 -5.97 12.52 -32.72
N GLU A 46 -6.53 13.49 -31.97
CA GLU A 46 -5.73 14.30 -31.08
C GLU A 46 -4.83 13.33 -30.32
N PRO A 47 -3.49 13.48 -30.36
CA PRO A 47 -2.61 12.55 -29.71
C PRO A 47 -3.09 12.50 -28.27
N LYS A 48 -3.65 11.35 -27.84
CA LYS A 48 -4.30 11.20 -26.53
C LYS A 48 -3.48 11.99 -25.55
N CYS A 49 -4.00 13.15 -25.14
CA CYS A 49 -3.27 14.05 -24.28
C CYS A 49 -2.97 13.24 -23.05
N THR A 50 -1.70 12.83 -22.91
CA THR A 50 -1.25 12.07 -21.75
C THR A 50 -1.64 12.97 -20.60
N THR A 51 -2.60 12.53 -19.79
CA THR A 51 -3.07 13.29 -18.63
C THR A 51 -1.82 13.80 -17.93
N LYS A 52 -1.70 15.13 -17.77
CA LYS A 52 -0.51 15.74 -17.16
C LYS A 52 -0.39 15.17 -15.75
N ARG A 53 0.39 14.10 -15.61
CA ARG A 53 0.61 13.44 -14.32
C ARG A 53 1.49 14.39 -13.53
N GLU A 54 1.05 14.74 -12.34
CA GLU A 54 1.90 15.48 -11.42
C GLU A 54 3.22 14.70 -11.26
N PRO A 55 4.37 15.38 -11.28
CA PRO A 55 5.68 14.71 -11.19
C PRO A 55 5.84 14.12 -9.79
N LYS A 56 5.35 12.90 -9.60
CA LYS A 56 5.58 12.10 -8.41
C LYS A 56 6.88 11.33 -8.57
N LEU A 57 7.66 11.27 -7.49
CA LEU A 57 8.88 10.49 -7.46
C LEU A 57 8.55 9.01 -7.72
N PRO A 58 9.43 8.24 -8.41
CA PRO A 58 9.19 6.83 -8.70
C PRO A 58 8.88 5.97 -7.45
N TYR A 59 9.41 6.39 -6.30
CA TYR A 59 9.13 5.78 -5.00
C TYR A 59 7.68 5.88 -4.53
N SER A 60 7.03 6.99 -4.86
CA SER A 60 5.68 7.34 -4.38
C SER A 60 4.57 6.82 -5.27
N LEU A 61 4.92 6.27 -6.43
CA LEU A 61 3.97 5.62 -7.33
C LEU A 61 3.49 4.30 -6.73
N ASP A 62 2.34 3.81 -7.18
CA ASP A 62 1.79 2.55 -6.73
C ASP A 62 2.55 1.37 -7.33
N GLY A 63 2.37 0.17 -6.79
CA GLY A 63 3.05 -1.04 -7.29
C GLY A 63 2.59 -1.48 -8.68
N LEU A 64 1.41 -1.01 -9.11
CA LEU A 64 0.81 -1.38 -10.40
C LEU A 64 1.20 -0.44 -11.53
N ASP A 65 1.80 0.71 -11.22
CA ASP A 65 2.19 1.70 -12.23
C ASP A 65 3.36 1.17 -13.08
N GLU A 66 3.20 1.22 -14.41
CA GLU A 66 4.27 0.85 -15.35
C GLU A 66 5.40 1.86 -15.34
N ASP A 67 5.09 3.14 -15.06
CA ASP A 67 6.07 4.24 -15.04
C ASP A 67 6.90 4.33 -13.75
N LYS A 68 6.92 3.25 -12.97
CA LYS A 68 7.65 3.15 -11.73
C LYS A 68 9.12 2.77 -11.96
N TYR A 69 9.89 3.62 -12.63
CA TYR A 69 11.30 3.35 -12.92
C TYR A 69 12.15 4.62 -12.84
N PHE A 70 13.47 4.45 -12.77
CA PHE A 70 14.42 5.56 -12.85
C PHE A 70 14.92 5.76 -14.27
N ILE A 71 15.30 7.00 -14.58
CA ILE A 71 15.92 7.37 -15.85
C ILE A 71 17.27 6.65 -15.98
N PRO A 72 17.61 6.07 -17.14
CA PRO A 72 18.93 5.48 -17.36
C PRO A 72 20.05 6.49 -17.05
N GLY A 73 21.08 6.04 -16.34
CA GLY A 73 22.16 6.92 -15.85
C GLY A 73 21.89 7.54 -14.48
N TYR A 74 20.77 7.20 -13.83
CA TYR A 74 20.54 7.54 -12.42
C TYR A 74 21.62 6.90 -11.54
N ALA A 75 22.44 7.75 -10.91
CA ALA A 75 23.57 7.34 -10.07
C ALA A 75 23.20 7.20 -8.59
N GLY A 76 21.96 7.48 -8.22
CA GLY A 76 21.49 7.35 -6.84
C GLY A 76 21.19 5.91 -6.44
N HIS A 77 20.88 5.71 -5.17
CA HIS A 77 20.48 4.40 -4.67
C HIS A 77 19.13 3.96 -5.25
N VAL A 78 19.02 2.68 -5.63
CA VAL A 78 17.79 2.00 -6.02
C VAL A 78 17.55 0.85 -5.04
N PRO A 79 16.47 0.87 -4.22
CA PRO A 79 16.21 -0.15 -3.23
C PRO A 79 15.97 -1.50 -3.90
N PHE A 80 16.54 -2.57 -3.32
CA PHE A 80 16.57 -3.91 -3.91
C PHE A 80 17.21 -4.02 -5.30
N GLY A 81 17.81 -2.95 -5.83
CA GLY A 81 18.50 -2.96 -7.13
C GLY A 81 19.68 -3.94 -7.17
N TYR A 82 20.34 -4.20 -6.04
CA TYR A 82 21.46 -5.15 -5.95
C TYR A 82 21.08 -6.58 -6.38
N SER A 83 19.80 -6.96 -6.25
CA SER A 83 19.31 -8.29 -6.60
C SER A 83 18.86 -8.40 -8.05
N LYS A 84 18.74 -7.27 -8.77
CA LYS A 84 18.19 -7.19 -10.13
C LYS A 84 19.34 -6.93 -11.11
N PHE A 85 19.80 -7.98 -11.77
CA PHE A 85 20.89 -7.92 -12.75
C PHE A 85 20.51 -8.73 -14.00
N GLY A 86 21.17 -8.44 -15.13
CA GLY A 86 20.92 -9.13 -16.41
C GLY A 86 19.74 -8.60 -17.24
N GLU A 87 19.03 -7.58 -16.74
CA GLU A 87 17.93 -6.91 -17.45
C GLU A 87 18.31 -5.48 -17.86
N THR A 88 17.46 -4.86 -18.69
CA THR A 88 17.61 -3.43 -18.99
C THR A 88 17.41 -2.60 -17.72
N PHE A 89 18.09 -1.46 -17.61
CA PHE A 89 18.02 -0.62 -16.41
C PHE A 89 16.59 -0.21 -16.05
N HIS A 90 15.77 0.04 -17.07
CA HIS A 90 14.34 0.33 -16.92
C HIS A 90 13.60 -0.83 -16.23
N ASN A 91 13.73 -2.06 -16.74
CA ASN A 91 13.06 -3.23 -16.19
C ASN A 91 13.58 -3.58 -14.79
N ALA A 92 14.91 -3.52 -14.60
CA ALA A 92 15.54 -3.79 -13.31
C ALA A 92 15.06 -2.81 -12.24
N SER A 93 15.01 -1.50 -12.56
CA SER A 93 14.52 -0.46 -11.66
C SER A 93 13.03 -0.65 -11.35
N ASN A 94 12.22 -0.99 -12.36
CA ASN A 94 10.78 -1.21 -12.20
C ASN A 94 10.50 -2.41 -11.28
N SER A 95 11.14 -3.55 -11.56
CA SER A 95 11.04 -4.76 -10.74
C SER A 95 11.49 -4.49 -9.29
N ALA A 96 12.61 -3.80 -9.11
CA ALA A 96 13.14 -3.45 -7.79
C ALA A 96 12.19 -2.55 -6.99
N LEU A 97 11.62 -1.53 -7.63
CA LEU A 97 10.67 -0.60 -6.99
C LEU A 97 9.33 -1.26 -6.68
N LYS A 98 8.85 -2.20 -7.51
CA LYS A 98 7.66 -3.01 -7.22
C LYS A 98 7.86 -3.90 -6.01
N ASP A 99 9.00 -4.60 -5.94
CA ASP A 99 9.38 -5.43 -4.78
C ASP A 99 9.48 -4.59 -3.50
N PHE A 100 10.08 -3.39 -3.62
CA PHE A 100 10.16 -2.44 -2.52
C PHE A 100 8.77 -2.07 -2.00
N THR A 101 7.86 -1.64 -2.88
CA THR A 101 6.50 -1.25 -2.49
C THR A 101 5.72 -2.41 -1.89
N PHE A 102 5.82 -3.61 -2.46
CA PHE A 102 5.17 -4.79 -1.91
C PHE A 102 5.65 -5.08 -0.47
N LYS A 103 6.98 -5.11 -0.25
CA LYS A 103 7.56 -5.36 1.08
C LYS A 103 7.24 -4.24 2.07
N PHE A 104 7.35 -2.99 1.63
CA PHE A 104 7.06 -1.83 2.47
C PHE A 104 5.59 -1.80 2.90
N ASN A 105 4.65 -2.06 1.99
CA ASN A 105 3.23 -2.13 2.30
C ASN A 105 2.90 -3.32 3.20
N LYS A 106 3.57 -4.47 3.00
CA LYS A 106 3.44 -5.64 3.88
C LYS A 106 3.90 -5.33 5.31
N LEU A 107 5.02 -4.63 5.48
CA LEU A 107 5.50 -4.23 6.80
C LEU A 107 4.55 -3.23 7.46
N LYS A 108 4.10 -2.21 6.72
CA LYS A 108 3.11 -1.25 7.21
C LYS A 108 1.79 -1.90 7.62
N SER A 109 1.30 -2.88 6.87
CA SER A 109 0.07 -3.58 7.23
C SER A 109 0.26 -4.45 8.48
N THR A 110 1.47 -4.95 8.74
CA THR A 110 1.79 -5.64 10.00
C THR A 110 1.98 -4.70 11.19
N GLU A 111 2.29 -3.41 10.98
CA GLU A 111 2.40 -2.41 12.05
C GLU A 111 1.03 -1.99 12.61
N TRP A 112 0.02 -1.89 11.73
CA TRP A 112 -1.36 -1.55 12.13
C TRP A 112 -2.16 -2.77 12.60
N ALA A 113 -1.67 -3.98 12.33
CA ALA A 113 -2.12 -5.14 13.06
C ALA A 113 -1.62 -4.98 14.51
N PRO A 114 -2.49 -5.05 15.54
CA PRO A 114 -2.00 -5.19 16.91
C PRO A 114 -1.06 -6.38 16.88
N ALA A 115 0.24 -6.17 17.18
CA ALA A 115 1.31 -7.14 16.98
C ALA A 115 0.76 -8.53 17.24
N GLY A 116 0.45 -9.24 16.14
CA GLY A 116 -0.52 -10.32 16.18
C GLY A 116 -0.16 -11.22 17.34
N THR A 117 -1.08 -11.40 18.28
CA THR A 117 -1.01 -12.42 19.34
C THR A 117 -1.12 -13.83 18.74
N LEU A 118 -0.51 -14.03 17.56
CA LEU A 118 0.09 -15.25 17.11
C LEU A 118 1.62 -15.21 17.35
N ARG A 119 2.06 -14.59 18.45
CA ARG A 119 2.73 -15.47 19.42
C ARG A 119 1.69 -16.53 19.69
N GLU A 120 1.91 -17.78 19.28
CA GLU A 120 1.24 -18.94 19.90
C GLU A 120 0.92 -18.50 21.33
N HIS A 121 -0.36 -18.28 21.67
CA HIS A 121 -0.77 -17.62 22.91
C HIS A 121 0.23 -18.02 24.00
N PRO A 122 0.90 -17.10 24.75
CA PRO A 122 1.91 -17.52 25.71
C PRO A 122 1.23 -18.50 26.66
N ALA A 123 1.43 -19.80 26.44
CA ALA A 123 0.43 -20.84 26.65
C ALA A 123 -0.13 -20.79 28.06
N LEU A 124 -1.17 -19.97 28.26
CA LEU A 124 -1.66 -19.54 29.55
C LEU A 124 -0.62 -19.40 30.66
N VAL A 125 0.67 -19.11 30.41
CA VAL A 125 1.78 -19.50 31.30
C VAL A 125 1.31 -20.57 32.28
N SER A 126 1.03 -21.79 31.79
CA SER A 126 1.08 -22.92 32.72
C SER A 126 2.41 -22.71 33.41
N ILE A 127 2.40 -22.38 34.68
CA ILE A 127 3.58 -22.31 35.50
C ILE A 127 3.75 -23.78 35.86
N PRO A 128 4.44 -24.58 35.03
CA PRO A 128 4.81 -25.87 35.54
C PRO A 128 5.69 -25.57 36.76
N HIS A 129 5.53 -26.37 37.81
CA HIS A 129 6.26 -26.18 39.07
C HIS A 129 7.79 -26.37 38.93
N HIS A 130 8.34 -26.34 37.71
CA HIS A 130 9.75 -26.48 37.42
C HIS A 130 10.38 -25.13 37.06
N ILE A 131 11.46 -24.82 37.76
CA ILE A 131 12.28 -23.62 37.59
C ILE A 131 12.81 -23.46 36.14
N TYR A 132 12.89 -24.57 35.39
CA TYR A 132 13.59 -24.68 34.12
C TYR A 132 12.68 -24.99 32.93
N SER A 133 11.87 -24.03 32.45
CA SER A 133 10.97 -24.26 31.29
C SER A 133 11.65 -24.97 30.11
N GLU A 134 11.02 -26.00 29.54
CA GLU A 134 11.61 -26.82 28.47
C GLU A 134 11.77 -26.06 27.15
N LYS A 135 10.80 -25.19 26.85
CA LYS A 135 10.67 -24.51 25.56
C LYS A 135 11.34 -23.14 25.54
N HIS A 136 11.47 -22.48 26.69
CA HIS A 136 11.89 -21.08 26.79
C HIS A 136 13.21 -20.92 27.54
N GLY A 137 13.99 -19.91 27.15
CA GLY A 137 15.14 -19.45 27.93
C GLY A 137 14.72 -18.83 29.26
N LEU A 138 15.68 -18.65 30.17
CA LEU A 138 15.44 -17.94 31.42
C LEU A 138 15.44 -16.42 31.18
N ILE A 139 14.79 -15.68 32.08
CA ILE A 139 14.79 -14.22 32.06
C ILE A 139 16.21 -13.67 32.30
N PRO A 140 16.62 -12.59 31.61
CA PRO A 140 17.83 -11.86 31.96
C PRO A 140 17.82 -11.48 33.44
N ASN A 141 18.97 -11.53 34.11
CA ASN A 141 19.12 -11.33 35.57
C ASN A 141 18.48 -12.41 36.45
N TYR A 142 18.20 -13.59 35.90
CA TYR A 142 17.91 -14.75 36.74
C TYR A 142 19.13 -15.07 37.63
N GLY A 143 18.99 -14.81 38.94
CA GLY A 143 20.07 -14.97 39.93
C GLY A 143 20.23 -16.40 40.47
N GLY A 144 19.43 -17.35 39.99
CA GLY A 144 19.55 -18.75 40.39
C GLY A 144 20.62 -19.50 39.58
N PHE A 145 20.90 -20.73 39.99
CA PHE A 145 21.82 -21.61 39.28
C PHE A 145 21.26 -22.01 37.91
N VAL A 146 22.11 -22.04 36.88
CA VAL A 146 21.76 -22.57 35.55
C VAL A 146 22.75 -23.67 35.19
N PRO A 147 22.30 -24.91 35.06
CA PRO A 147 23.21 -26.02 34.84
C PRO A 147 23.79 -25.99 33.43
N GLY A 148 25.10 -26.20 33.30
CA GLY A 148 25.77 -26.26 32.00
C GLY A 148 26.01 -24.90 31.33
N ILE A 149 25.59 -23.78 31.95
CA ILE A 149 25.78 -22.44 31.41
C ILE A 149 27.25 -22.07 31.21
N GLN A 150 28.12 -22.57 32.09
CA GLN A 150 29.57 -22.33 32.04
C GLN A 150 30.24 -22.81 30.74
N PHE A 151 29.61 -23.75 30.02
CA PHE A 151 30.13 -24.31 28.77
C PHE A 151 29.46 -23.72 27.52
N ARG A 152 28.64 -22.67 27.68
CA ARG A 152 27.83 -22.07 26.61
C ARG A 152 28.07 -20.56 26.57
N TYR A 153 28.59 -20.07 25.46
CA TYR A 153 28.93 -18.65 25.26
C TYR A 153 28.64 -18.21 23.82
N GLY A 154 28.68 -16.91 23.57
CA GLY A 154 28.54 -16.33 22.22
C GLY A 154 27.11 -16.20 21.69
N LYS A 155 26.09 -16.41 22.52
CA LYS A 155 24.67 -16.21 22.18
C LYS A 155 23.98 -15.31 23.21
N THR A 156 22.74 -14.92 22.94
CA THR A 156 21.93 -14.15 23.90
C THR A 156 21.63 -14.97 25.16
N TYR A 157 21.41 -14.31 26.30
CA TYR A 157 21.16 -15.00 27.59
C TYR A 157 20.01 -16.02 27.51
N GLY A 158 18.93 -15.68 26.81
CA GLY A 158 17.80 -16.58 26.59
C GLY A 158 18.16 -17.84 25.80
N GLU A 159 18.98 -17.70 24.76
CA GLU A 159 19.44 -18.85 23.95
C GLU A 159 20.44 -19.72 24.71
N VAL A 160 21.40 -19.09 25.39
CA VAL A 160 22.39 -19.78 26.22
C VAL A 160 21.70 -20.61 27.30
N THR A 161 20.75 -20.04 28.03
CA THR A 161 20.03 -20.75 29.09
C THR A 161 19.09 -21.83 28.55
N ARG A 162 18.50 -21.64 27.36
CA ARG A 162 17.72 -22.68 26.67
C ARG A 162 18.61 -23.88 26.28
N ASP A 163 19.75 -23.61 25.67
CA ASP A 163 20.70 -24.65 25.24
C ASP A 163 21.36 -25.33 26.44
N ALA A 164 21.64 -24.59 27.51
CA ALA A 164 22.21 -25.11 28.75
C ALA A 164 21.29 -26.14 29.43
N LYS A 165 19.97 -26.05 29.24
CA LYS A 165 18.99 -27.02 29.77
C LYS A 165 18.75 -28.24 28.85
N LYS A 166 19.37 -28.29 27.67
CA LYS A 166 19.16 -29.37 26.68
C LYS A 166 19.42 -30.77 27.27
N TRP A 167 20.39 -30.89 28.18
CA TRP A 167 20.68 -32.15 28.88
C TRP A 167 19.56 -32.61 29.83
N GLN A 168 18.75 -31.68 30.39
CA GLN A 168 17.58 -32.04 31.20
C GLN A 168 16.43 -32.61 30.36
N ARG A 169 16.40 -32.29 29.05
CA ARG A 169 15.36 -32.78 28.13
C ARG A 169 15.68 -34.17 27.55
N GLY A 170 16.90 -34.66 27.69
CA GLY A 170 17.36 -35.90 27.04
C GLY A 170 17.64 -35.77 25.54
N ASP A 171 17.54 -34.56 24.98
CA ASP A 171 17.79 -34.30 23.56
C ASP A 171 19.30 -34.16 23.28
N LEU A 172 20.00 -35.27 23.08
CA LEU A 172 21.45 -35.28 22.81
C LEU A 172 21.82 -35.05 21.33
N SER A 173 20.85 -34.88 20.43
CA SER A 173 21.15 -34.61 19.01
C SER A 173 21.56 -33.15 18.80
N ASN A 174 22.59 -32.91 17.99
CA ASN A 174 23.11 -31.57 17.69
C ASN A 174 22.05 -30.67 17.06
#